data_AF-A0A4Q3JGG8-F1
#
_entry.id   AF-A0A4Q3JGG8-F1
#
_cell.length_a   1.000
_cell.length_b   1.000
_cell.length_c   1.000
_cell.angle_alpha   90.00
_cell.angle_beta   90.00
_cell.angle_gamma   90.00
#
_symmetry.space_group_name_H-M   'P 1'
#
loop_
_entity.id
_entity.type
_entity.pdbx_description
1 polymer ?
#
loop_
_entity_poly.entity_id
_entity_poly.type
_entity_poly.pdbx_seq_one_letter_code
_entity_poly.pdbx_strand_id
1 'polypeptide(L)'
;DGAVALAALEADVPPSKRPTVPPPPGATIPPAASIPPPGPSDAIDQEALTARDLVAALRAVAHGADASEILGDNTSWEALFAALLSLLLRKRLIADWEFVEEFKKI
;
A
#
# COMPACT_ATOMS: atom_id res chain seq x y z
N ASP A 1 -54.56 37.53 6.27
CA ASP A 1 -53.31 36.77 6.40
C ASP A 1 -53.48 35.83 7.59
N GLY A 2 -53.52 34.53 7.31
CA GLY A 2 -54.25 33.52 8.06
C GLY A 2 -53.54 32.94 9.28
N ALA A 3 -54.38 32.42 10.18
CA ALA A 3 -54.10 31.90 11.51
C ALA A 3 -53.25 30.62 11.60
N VAL A 4 -52.65 30.50 12.79
CA VAL A 4 -52.13 29.31 13.47
C VAL A 4 -53.06 28.08 13.47
N ALA A 5 -52.48 26.88 13.36
CA ALA A 5 -52.94 25.55 13.85
C ALA A 5 -52.06 24.46 13.20
N LEU A 6 -51.78 23.25 13.71
CA LEU A 6 -51.98 22.49 14.95
C LEU A 6 -51.22 21.16 14.73
N ALA A 7 -50.68 20.60 15.82
CA ALA A 7 -50.64 19.17 16.17
C ALA A 7 -50.19 18.06 15.18
N ALA A 8 -49.17 17.32 15.64
CA ALA A 8 -49.10 15.85 15.81
C ALA A 8 -49.45 14.90 14.66
N LEU A 9 -48.53 13.98 14.34
CA LEU A 9 -48.71 12.51 14.49
C LEU A 9 -47.51 11.76 13.89
N GLU A 10 -46.81 10.99 14.73
CA GLU A 10 -46.05 9.82 14.30
C GLU A 10 -46.96 8.87 13.51
N ALA A 11 -46.46 8.34 12.40
CA ALA A 11 -46.97 7.08 11.84
C ALA A 11 -45.87 6.33 11.08
N ASP A 12 -45.86 5.06 11.39
CA ASP A 12 -44.96 3.95 11.09
C ASP A 12 -45.35 3.24 9.77
N VAL A 13 -44.38 2.59 9.09
CA VAL A 13 -44.49 1.48 8.07
C VAL A 13 -44.92 1.83 6.61
N PRO A 14 -44.56 1.08 5.52
CA PRO A 14 -43.80 -0.19 5.34
C PRO A 14 -42.62 -0.16 4.30
N PRO A 15 -41.85 -1.27 4.14
CA PRO A 15 -40.84 -1.40 3.08
C PRO A 15 -41.47 -1.67 1.70
N SER A 16 -41.15 -0.84 0.71
CA SER A 16 -41.56 -1.06 -0.68
C SER A 16 -40.78 -2.20 -1.33
N LYS A 17 -41.55 -3.20 -1.78
CA LYS A 17 -41.13 -4.43 -2.46
C LYS A 17 -40.24 -4.11 -3.66
N ARG A 18 -39.04 -4.70 -3.68
CA ARG A 18 -38.12 -4.71 -4.83
C ARG A 18 -38.83 -5.42 -6.01
N PRO A 19 -38.93 -4.82 -7.21
CA PRO A 19 -39.42 -5.55 -8.37
C PRO A 19 -38.44 -6.67 -8.73
N THR A 20 -38.88 -7.91 -8.57
CA THR A 20 -38.15 -9.10 -9.04
C THR A 20 -38.26 -9.16 -10.57
N VAL A 21 -37.20 -8.75 -11.26
CA VAL A 21 -37.06 -9.03 -12.70
C VAL A 21 -36.68 -10.51 -12.83
N PRO A 22 -37.46 -11.35 -13.54
CA PRO A 22 -37.04 -12.71 -13.83
C PRO A 22 -35.88 -12.71 -14.85
N PRO A 23 -34.85 -13.57 -14.68
CA PRO A 23 -33.77 -13.66 -15.65
C PRO A 23 -34.28 -14.29 -16.97
N PRO A 24 -33.78 -13.86 -18.14
CA PRO A 24 -34.06 -14.52 -19.41
C PRO A 24 -33.39 -15.91 -19.45
N PRO A 25 -34.05 -16.95 -19.99
CA PRO A 25 -33.43 -18.25 -20.17
C PRO A 25 -32.47 -18.21 -21.37
N GLY A 26 -31.22 -18.63 -21.16
CA GLY A 26 -30.32 -19.00 -22.26
C GLY A 26 -29.26 -17.98 -22.65
N ALA A 27 -28.56 -17.37 -21.70
CA ALA A 27 -27.24 -16.79 -21.95
C ALA A 27 -26.19 -17.52 -21.11
N THR A 28 -25.40 -18.33 -21.81
CA THR A 28 -24.22 -19.07 -21.37
C THR A 28 -23.36 -18.26 -20.39
N ILE A 29 -23.22 -18.75 -19.17
CA ILE A 29 -22.21 -18.29 -18.21
C ILE A 29 -20.84 -18.59 -18.87
N PRO A 30 -19.98 -17.60 -19.19
CA PRO A 30 -18.61 -17.93 -19.52
C PRO A 30 -17.99 -18.57 -18.27
N PRO A 31 -17.36 -19.75 -18.37
CA PRO A 31 -16.66 -20.31 -17.22
C PRO A 31 -15.66 -19.27 -16.73
N ALA A 32 -15.63 -19.07 -15.41
CA ALA A 32 -14.70 -18.20 -14.72
C ALA A 32 -13.32 -18.33 -15.37
N ALA A 33 -12.78 -17.21 -15.85
CA ALA A 33 -11.42 -17.16 -16.34
C ALA A 33 -10.52 -17.68 -15.21
N SER A 34 -10.09 -18.93 -15.33
CA SER A 34 -9.00 -19.47 -14.54
C SER A 34 -7.82 -18.54 -14.78
N ILE A 35 -7.48 -17.75 -13.76
CA ILE A 35 -6.20 -17.04 -13.71
C ILE A 35 -5.15 -18.13 -13.93
N PRO A 36 -4.39 -18.13 -15.05
CA PRO A 36 -3.32 -19.10 -15.18
C PRO A 36 -2.33 -18.84 -14.04
N PRO A 37 -1.85 -19.88 -13.33
CA PRO A 37 -0.78 -19.69 -12.37
C PRO A 37 0.40 -19.03 -13.10
N PRO A 38 1.11 -18.07 -12.49
CA PRO A 38 2.31 -17.53 -13.09
C PRO A 38 3.22 -18.71 -13.41
N GLY A 39 3.62 -18.85 -14.68
CA GLY A 39 4.50 -19.91 -15.12
C GLY A 39 5.81 -19.87 -14.32
N PRO A 40 6.54 -21.00 -14.24
CA PRO A 40 7.85 -21.02 -13.61
C PRO A 40 8.71 -19.98 -14.33
N SER A 41 8.92 -18.85 -13.65
CA SER A 41 9.87 -17.85 -14.10
C SER A 41 11.24 -18.49 -13.87
N ASP A 42 11.79 -19.05 -14.93
CA ASP A 42 13.20 -19.42 -15.03
C ASP A 42 14.04 -18.15 -14.98
N ALA A 43 14.17 -17.62 -13.76
CA ALA A 43 15.21 -16.76 -13.29
C ALA A 43 15.33 -17.08 -11.81
N ILE A 44 16.06 -18.17 -11.56
CA ILE A 44 16.63 -18.60 -10.28
C ILE A 44 16.64 -17.46 -9.27
N ASP A 45 15.93 -17.69 -8.17
CA ASP A 45 15.93 -16.91 -6.94
C ASP A 45 17.36 -16.54 -6.54
N GLN A 46 17.84 -15.39 -7.01
CA GLN A 46 18.60 -14.53 -6.11
C GLN A 46 17.57 -14.10 -5.08
N GLU A 47 17.53 -14.81 -3.95
CA GLU A 47 16.72 -14.49 -2.76
C GLU A 47 16.52 -12.97 -2.70
N ALA A 48 15.35 -12.52 -3.15
CA ALA A 48 15.19 -11.13 -3.53
C ALA A 48 15.21 -10.30 -2.26
N LEU A 49 16.37 -9.71 -1.94
CA LEU A 49 16.62 -8.98 -0.70
C LEU A 49 15.45 -8.05 -0.40
N THR A 50 14.65 -8.41 0.60
CA THR A 50 13.45 -7.65 0.90
C THR A 50 13.81 -6.46 1.78
N ALA A 51 12.92 -5.46 1.82
CA ALA A 51 13.08 -4.34 2.74
C ALA A 51 13.13 -4.79 4.21
N ARG A 52 12.48 -5.91 4.56
CA ARG A 52 12.52 -6.46 5.93
C ARG A 52 13.89 -7.03 6.25
N ASP A 53 14.51 -7.72 5.29
CA ASP A 53 15.85 -8.29 5.45
C ASP A 53 16.90 -7.18 5.57
N LEU A 54 16.79 -6.14 4.73
CA LEU A 54 17.64 -4.96 4.82
C LEU A 54 17.52 -4.27 6.20
N VAL A 55 16.31 -4.07 6.73
CA VAL A 55 16.11 -3.44 8.04
C VAL A 55 16.62 -4.32 9.18
N ALA A 56 16.42 -5.64 9.10
CA ALA A 56 16.93 -6.58 10.09
C ALA A 56 18.46 -6.57 10.13
N ALA A 57 19.10 -6.59 8.96
CA ALA A 57 20.54 -6.52 8.81
C ALA A 57 21.12 -5.19 9.32
N LEU A 58 20.50 -4.06 8.99
CA LEU A 58 20.88 -2.74 9.52
C LEU A 58 20.79 -2.68 11.05
N ARG A 59 19.74 -3.28 11.63
CA ARG A 59 19.58 -3.36 13.08
C ARG A 59 20.67 -4.22 13.72
N ALA A 60 21.01 -5.35 13.10
CA ALA A 60 22.10 -6.20 13.55
C ALA A 60 23.43 -5.41 13.59
N VAL A 61 23.78 -4.70 12.51
CA VAL A 61 24.98 -3.86 12.45
C VAL A 61 24.99 -2.76 13.52
N ALA A 62 23.85 -2.10 13.77
CA ALA A 62 23.74 -1.09 14.82
C ALA A 62 23.98 -1.63 16.24
N HIS A 63 23.76 -2.94 16.45
CA HIS A 63 24.08 -3.64 17.69
C HIS A 63 25.48 -4.28 17.69
N GLY A 64 26.28 -4.04 16.65
CA GLY A 64 27.63 -4.59 16.51
C GLY A 64 27.68 -6.04 16.03
N ALA A 65 26.57 -6.59 15.54
CA ALA A 65 26.54 -7.91 14.92
C ALA A 65 26.96 -7.83 13.44
N ASP A 66 27.56 -8.90 12.94
CA ASP A 66 27.91 -9.04 11.53
C ASP A 66 26.64 -9.28 10.70
N ALA A 67 26.47 -8.50 9.64
CA ALA A 67 25.39 -8.68 8.67
C ALA A 67 25.92 -8.71 7.24
N SER A 68 27.20 -9.09 7.08
CA SER A 68 27.92 -9.05 5.81
C SER A 68 27.30 -9.98 4.76
N GLU A 69 26.59 -11.03 5.18
CA GLU A 69 25.80 -11.91 4.30
C GLU A 69 24.65 -11.19 3.58
N ILE A 70 24.06 -10.16 4.21
CA ILE A 70 22.90 -9.42 3.68
C ILE A 70 23.34 -8.08 3.07
N LEU A 71 24.27 -7.39 3.74
CA LEU A 71 24.72 -6.05 3.38
C LEU A 71 25.94 -6.06 2.42
N GLY A 72 26.60 -7.20 2.29
CA GLY A 72 27.88 -7.36 1.60
C GLY A 72 29.06 -6.81 2.41
N ASP A 73 30.27 -7.26 2.09
CA ASP A 73 31.50 -6.88 2.82
C ASP A 73 31.88 -5.39 2.68
N ASN A 74 31.36 -4.72 1.64
CA ASN A 74 31.66 -3.33 1.32
C ASN A 74 30.37 -2.53 1.09
N THR A 75 29.45 -2.53 2.06
CA THR A 75 28.23 -1.71 1.96
C THR A 75 28.59 -0.24 1.81
N SER A 76 28.27 0.34 0.64
CA SER A 76 28.41 1.78 0.42
C SER A 76 27.28 2.51 1.13
N TRP A 77 27.52 2.92 2.38
CA TRP A 77 26.54 3.66 3.19
C TRP A 77 26.06 4.92 2.48
N GLU A 78 26.93 5.62 1.75
CA GLU A 78 26.54 6.77 0.95
C GLU A 78 25.48 6.41 -0.09
N ALA A 79 25.62 5.27 -0.77
CA ALA A 79 24.65 4.82 -1.78
C ALA A 79 23.30 4.45 -1.14
N LEU A 80 23.31 3.83 0.04
CA LEU A 80 22.11 3.48 0.79
C LEU A 80 21.34 4.74 1.23
N PHE A 81 22.05 5.72 1.81
CA PHE A 81 21.44 7.00 2.21
C PHE A 81 20.96 7.81 1.01
N ALA A 82 21.73 7.87 -0.09
CA ALA A 82 21.31 8.55 -1.30
C ALA A 82 20.02 7.94 -1.88
N ALA A 83 19.90 6.61 -1.89
CA ALA A 83 18.71 5.92 -2.33
C ALA A 83 17.49 6.24 -1.43
N LEU A 84 17.68 6.23 -0.10
CA LEU A 84 16.64 6.57 0.86
C LEU A 84 16.16 8.02 0.70
N LEU A 85 17.08 8.98 0.65
CA LEU A 85 16.77 10.41 0.47
C LEU A 85 16.07 10.67 -0.87
N SER A 86 16.52 10.01 -1.94
CA SER A 86 15.86 10.08 -3.25
C SER A 86 14.41 9.62 -3.19
N LEU A 87 14.11 8.56 -2.42
CA LEU A 87 12.75 8.07 -2.22
C LEU A 87 11.91 9.07 -1.40
N LEU A 88 12.46 9.63 -0.33
CA LEU A 88 11.78 10.60 0.52
C LEU A 88 11.42 11.89 -0.24
N LEU A 89 12.35 12.41 -1.06
CA LEU A 89 12.12 13.57 -1.92
C LEU A 89 11.06 13.27 -2.99
N ARG A 90 11.13 12.10 -3.64
CA ARG A 90 10.15 11.67 -4.65
C ARG A 90 8.75 11.53 -4.06
N LYS A 91 8.65 11.08 -2.81
CA LYS A 91 7.40 10.96 -2.06
C LYS A 91 6.96 12.25 -1.36
N ARG A 92 7.73 13.35 -1.50
CA ARG A 92 7.47 14.67 -0.90
C ARG A 92 7.34 14.63 0.63
N LEU A 93 8.05 13.71 1.28
CA LEU A 93 8.07 13.61 2.75
C LEU A 93 9.01 14.63 3.39
N ILE A 94 10.02 15.08 2.64
CA ILE A 94 10.96 16.13 3.03
C ILE A 94 11.05 17.17 1.92
N ALA A 95 11.26 18.43 2.30
CA ALA A 95 11.55 19.48 1.33
C ALA A 95 13.06 19.51 1.01
N ASP A 96 13.37 19.70 -0.26
CA ASP A 96 14.76 19.76 -0.75
C ASP A 96 15.59 20.82 -0.02
N TRP A 97 15.03 22.02 0.13
CA TRP A 97 15.68 23.13 0.82
C TRP A 97 15.86 22.87 2.32
N GLU A 98 14.86 22.28 2.98
CA GLU A 98 14.89 21.96 4.41
C GLU A 98 15.96 20.91 4.71
N PHE A 99 16.05 19.87 3.88
CA PHE A 99 17.08 18.85 4.02
C PHE A 99 18.50 19.42 3.89
N VAL A 100 18.73 20.31 2.91
CA VAL A 100 20.04 20.95 2.71
C VAL A 100 20.39 21.90 3.86
N GLU A 101 19.41 22.61 4.41
CA GLU A 101 19.61 23.46 5.59
C GLU A 101 19.98 22.65 6.83
N GLU A 102 19.28 21.55 7.09
CA GLU A 102 19.60 20.64 8.20
C GLU A 102 20.99 20.02 8.04
N PHE A 103 21.35 19.57 6.83
CA PHE A 103 22.68 19.01 6.55
C PHE A 103 23.82 20.00 6.84
N LYS A 104 23.64 21.30 6.56
CA LYS A 104 24.66 22.34 6.81
C LYS A 104 24.91 22.64 8.29
N LYS A 105 24.04 22.17 9.20
CA LYS A 105 24.16 22.39 10.65
C LYS A 105 25.03 21.34 11.35
N ILE A 106 25.28 20.22 10.67
CA ILE A 106 26.12 19.12 11.15
C ILE A 106 27.59 19.50 10.96
#